data_AF-A0A7C2ZM46-F1
#
_entry.id   AF-A0A7C2ZM46-F1
#
_cell.length_a   1.000
_cell.length_b   1.000
_cell.length_c   1.000
_cell.angle_alpha   90.00
_cell.angle_beta   90.00
_cell.angle_gamma   90.00
#
_symmetry.space_group_name_H-M   'P 1'
#
loop_
_entity.id
_entity.type
_entity.pdbx_description
1 polymer ?
#
loop_
_entity_poly.entity_id
_entity_poly.type
_entity_poly.pdbx_seq_one_letter_code
_entity_poly.pdbx_strand_id
1 'polypeptide(L)'
;VEEVLSREGISYRKTRRAEAIPGFDQTPDFIIPSEFNPRIVIEAKLTEDDGTARDKITRIQHLAELSRKGQPTNFQVIACIAGRGFAVRKQDMRKLLLATQGKVFTLRTLDKLVDYTSLKEFRCH
;
A
#
# COMPACT_ATOMS: atom_id res chain seq x y z
N VAL A 1 -8.72 2.61 5.11
CA VAL A 1 -7.43 3.32 4.95
C VAL A 1 -7.67 4.81 5.01
N GLU A 2 -8.49 5.34 4.09
CA GLU A 2 -8.86 6.76 4.03
C GLU A 2 -9.31 7.35 5.37
N GLU A 3 -10.23 6.68 6.07
CA GLU A 3 -10.70 7.11 7.40
C GLU A 3 -9.56 7.19 8.42
N VAL A 4 -8.64 6.22 8.40
CA VAL A 4 -7.47 6.20 9.30
C VAL A 4 -6.54 7.37 8.96
N LEU A 5 -6.23 7.61 7.69
CA LEU A 5 -5.35 8.72 7.30
C LEU A 5 -5.97 10.07 7.68
N SER A 6 -7.27 10.24 7.42
CA SER A 6 -8.02 11.47 7.71
C SER A 6 -8.09 11.75 9.21
N ARG A 7 -8.39 10.73 10.02
CA ARG A 7 -8.44 10.83 11.49
C ARG A 7 -7.10 11.27 12.08
N GLU A 8 -6.00 10.84 11.47
CA GLU A 8 -4.63 11.09 11.96
C GLU A 8 -4.02 12.37 11.35
N GLY A 9 -4.81 13.15 10.59
CA GLY A 9 -4.37 14.39 9.95
C GLY A 9 -3.27 14.19 8.89
N ILE A 10 -3.17 13.00 8.30
CA ILE A 10 -2.14 12.67 7.31
C ILE A 10 -2.64 13.07 5.92
N SER A 11 -1.90 13.96 5.25
CA SER A 11 -2.16 14.31 3.84
C SER A 11 -1.90 13.14 2.91
N TYR A 12 -2.78 12.94 1.93
CA TYR A 12 -2.64 11.90 0.92
C TYR A 12 -3.25 12.30 -0.42
N ARG A 13 -2.72 11.72 -1.50
CA ARG A 13 -3.39 11.62 -2.79
C ARG A 13 -4.06 10.26 -2.90
N LYS A 14 -5.38 10.23 -3.01
CA LYS A 14 -6.15 9.03 -3.38
C LYS A 14 -6.34 9.00 -4.89
N THR A 15 -6.05 7.87 -5.50
CA THR A 15 -6.12 7.70 -6.95
C THR A 15 -7.43 7.03 -7.36
N ARG A 16 -7.85 7.29 -8.59
CA ARG A 16 -9.05 6.70 -9.19
C ARG A 16 -8.68 5.56 -10.14
N ARG A 17 -9.65 4.71 -10.43
CA ARG A 17 -9.48 3.64 -11.42
C ARG A 17 -9.07 4.23 -12.77
N ALA A 18 -8.07 3.62 -13.41
CA ALA A 18 -7.50 4.04 -14.70
C ALA A 18 -6.87 5.44 -14.73
N GLU A 19 -6.56 6.03 -13.56
CA GLU A 19 -5.75 7.24 -13.47
C GLU A 19 -4.26 6.91 -13.70
N ALA A 20 -3.53 7.78 -14.41
CA ALA A 20 -2.10 7.66 -14.62
C ALA A 20 -1.37 8.73 -13.81
N ILE A 21 -0.38 8.31 -13.01
CA ILE A 21 0.50 9.20 -12.26
C ILE A 21 1.93 9.06 -12.83
N PRO A 22 2.59 10.15 -13.23
CA PRO A 22 3.98 10.09 -13.70
C PRO A 22 4.89 9.33 -12.72
N GLY A 23 5.73 8.44 -13.24
CA GLY A 23 6.60 7.58 -12.43
C GLY A 23 5.94 6.30 -11.91
N PHE A 24 4.62 6.14 -12.09
CA PHE A 24 3.90 4.89 -11.81
C PHE A 24 3.25 4.38 -13.11
N ASP A 25 3.78 3.29 -13.65
CA ASP A 25 3.14 2.56 -14.76
C ASP A 25 1.84 1.86 -14.31
N GLN A 26 1.75 1.50 -13.03
CA GLN A 26 0.51 1.15 -12.35
C GLN A 26 0.33 2.02 -11.11
N THR A 27 -0.67 2.88 -11.16
CA THR A 27 -0.99 3.84 -10.11
C THR A 27 -1.41 3.12 -8.81
N PRO A 28 -0.75 3.40 -7.65
CA PRO A 28 -1.14 2.86 -6.35
C PRO A 28 -2.40 3.56 -5.82
N ASP A 29 -3.15 2.94 -4.91
CA ASP A 29 -4.44 3.49 -4.43
C ASP A 29 -4.27 4.77 -3.60
N PHE A 30 -3.19 4.88 -2.82
CA PHE A 30 -2.85 6.08 -2.05
C PHE A 30 -1.35 6.41 -2.15
N ILE A 31 -1.03 7.70 -2.21
CA ILE A 31 0.32 8.24 -2.19
C ILE A 31 0.42 9.29 -1.08
N ILE A 32 1.45 9.18 -0.25
CA ILE A 32 1.67 10.06 0.91
C ILE A 32 3.04 10.75 0.77
N PRO A 33 3.11 12.07 1.03
CA PRO A 33 1.98 12.97 1.24
C PRO A 33 1.26 13.33 -0.07
N SER A 34 1.94 13.22 -1.20
CA SER A 34 1.43 13.55 -2.53
C SER A 34 2.19 12.83 -3.65
N GLU A 35 1.66 12.88 -4.87
CA GLU A 35 2.27 12.34 -6.09
C GLU A 35 3.58 13.04 -6.51
N PHE A 36 3.83 14.27 -6.04
CA PHE A 36 5.02 15.05 -6.43
C PHE A 36 6.27 14.64 -5.66
N ASN A 37 6.12 14.14 -4.44
CA ASN A 37 7.21 13.64 -3.60
C ASN A 37 6.74 12.43 -2.79
N PRO A 38 6.51 11.28 -3.45
CA PRO A 38 6.00 10.10 -2.77
C PRO A 38 7.02 9.60 -1.76
N ARG A 39 6.57 9.39 -0.53
CA ARG A 39 7.37 8.80 0.57
C ARG A 39 6.78 7.47 1.03
N ILE A 40 5.47 7.32 0.90
CA ILE A 40 4.76 6.08 1.20
C ILE A 40 3.69 5.87 0.14
N VAL A 41 3.53 4.63 -0.33
CA VAL A 41 2.40 4.22 -1.16
C VAL A 41 1.62 3.12 -0.45
N ILE A 42 0.29 3.22 -0.49
CA ILE A 42 -0.61 2.22 0.09
C ILE A 42 -1.44 1.59 -1.02
N GLU A 43 -1.46 0.27 -0.98
CA GLU A 43 -2.13 -0.58 -1.93
C GLU A 43 -3.22 -1.36 -1.17
N ALA A 44 -4.49 -1.03 -1.41
CA ALA A 44 -5.62 -1.42 -0.58
C ALA A 44 -6.61 -2.31 -1.35
N LYS A 45 -6.58 -3.61 -1.03
CA LYS A 45 -7.48 -4.64 -1.58
C LYS A 45 -8.35 -5.22 -0.47
N LEU A 46 -9.27 -4.38 0.00
CA LEU A 46 -10.16 -4.68 1.12
C LEU A 46 -11.48 -5.34 0.70
N THR A 47 -11.75 -5.45 -0.60
CA THR A 47 -12.91 -6.16 -1.16
C THR A 47 -12.55 -7.57 -1.61
N GLU A 48 -13.51 -8.47 -1.47
CA GLU A 48 -13.42 -9.85 -1.92
C GLU A 48 -13.79 -9.95 -3.40
N ASP A 49 -12.96 -9.40 -4.27
CA ASP A 49 -13.12 -9.72 -5.69
C ASP A 49 -12.65 -11.16 -5.92
N ASP A 50 -13.45 -11.93 -6.68
CA ASP A 50 -13.15 -13.27 -7.22
C ASP A 50 -11.88 -13.32 -8.10
N GLY A 51 -11.24 -12.18 -8.35
CA GLY A 51 -9.91 -12.10 -8.92
C GLY A 51 -8.87 -12.82 -8.07
N THR A 52 -7.95 -13.54 -8.72
CA THR A 52 -7.02 -14.41 -8.00
C THR A 52 -6.07 -13.61 -7.11
N ALA A 53 -5.77 -14.11 -5.92
CA ALA A 53 -4.80 -13.50 -5.00
C ALA A 53 -3.40 -13.27 -5.64
N ARG A 54 -3.09 -14.00 -6.72
CA ARG A 54 -1.85 -13.90 -7.48
C ARG A 54 -1.74 -12.56 -8.20
N ASP A 55 -2.78 -12.17 -8.94
CA ASP A 55 -2.82 -10.87 -9.65
C ASP A 55 -2.70 -9.72 -8.66
N LYS A 56 -3.22 -9.93 -7.45
CA LYS A 56 -3.21 -8.94 -6.37
C LYS A 56 -1.80 -8.68 -5.81
N ILE A 57 -0.91 -9.68 -5.80
CA ILE A 57 0.46 -9.58 -5.26
C ILE A 57 1.41 -8.96 -6.28
N THR A 58 1.24 -9.26 -7.56
CA THR A 58 2.11 -8.75 -8.63
C THR A 58 2.22 -7.22 -8.58
N ARG A 59 1.10 -6.51 -8.36
CA ARG A 59 1.09 -5.04 -8.24
C ARG A 59 1.95 -4.54 -7.07
N ILE A 60 1.90 -5.20 -5.91
CA ILE A 60 2.67 -4.81 -4.72
C ILE A 60 4.16 -5.11 -4.90
N GLN A 61 4.50 -6.25 -5.50
CA GLN A 61 5.88 -6.59 -5.81
C GLN A 61 6.50 -5.60 -6.79
N HIS A 62 5.72 -5.18 -7.78
CA HIS A 62 6.13 -4.19 -8.76
C HIS A 62 6.38 -2.82 -8.13
N LEU A 63 5.46 -2.31 -7.29
CA LEU A 63 5.68 -1.08 -6.53
C LEU A 63 6.94 -1.15 -5.65
N ALA A 64 7.20 -2.29 -5.01
CA ALA A 64 8.41 -2.50 -4.21
C ALA A 64 9.69 -2.57 -5.07
N GLU A 65 9.60 -2.99 -6.33
CA GLU A 65 10.71 -2.93 -7.27
C GLU A 65 10.98 -1.49 -7.74
N LEU A 66 9.93 -0.74 -8.09
CA LEU A 66 10.02 0.67 -8.43
C LEU A 66 10.69 1.49 -7.32
N SER A 67 10.25 1.30 -6.07
CA SER A 67 10.87 1.94 -4.91
C SER A 67 12.35 1.57 -4.76
N ARG A 68 12.72 0.30 -4.93
CA ARG A 68 14.13 -0.14 -4.85
C ARG A 68 15.01 0.45 -5.96
N LYS A 69 14.41 0.77 -7.11
CA LYS A 69 15.06 1.48 -8.21
C LYS A 69 15.08 3.00 -8.01
N GLY A 70 14.47 3.52 -6.95
CA GLY A 70 14.32 4.94 -6.68
C GLY A 70 13.42 5.66 -7.68
N GLN A 71 12.40 4.98 -8.20
CA GLN A 71 11.50 5.50 -9.23
C GLN A 71 10.05 5.55 -8.71
N PRO A 72 9.40 6.72 -8.68
CA PRO A 72 9.97 8.06 -8.86
C PRO A 72 10.90 8.50 -7.72
N THR A 73 10.84 7.83 -6.56
CA THR A 73 11.69 8.04 -5.38
C THR A 73 11.85 6.73 -4.62
N ASN A 74 12.65 6.71 -3.55
CA ASN A 74 12.60 5.64 -2.55
C ASN A 74 11.39 5.85 -1.63
N PHE A 75 10.37 4.98 -1.72
CA PHE A 75 9.15 5.07 -0.90
C PHE A 75 8.84 3.74 -0.17
N GLN A 76 8.17 3.82 0.98
CA GLN A 76 7.67 2.64 1.69
C GLN A 76 6.41 2.10 1.02
N VAL A 77 6.33 0.78 0.82
CA VAL A 77 5.14 0.12 0.28
C VAL A 77 4.37 -0.54 1.40
N ILE A 78 3.08 -0.21 1.52
CA ILE A 78 2.16 -0.79 2.50
C ILE A 78 1.06 -1.53 1.77
N ALA A 79 0.79 -2.78 2.18
CA ALA A 79 -0.32 -3.56 1.66
C ALA A 79 -1.47 -3.64 2.69
N CYS A 80 -2.69 -3.30 2.28
CA CYS A 80 -3.90 -3.53 3.06
C CYS A 80 -4.77 -4.58 2.36
N ILE A 81 -5.04 -5.72 3.00
CA ILE A 81 -5.68 -6.89 2.37
C ILE A 81 -6.90 -7.40 3.16
N ALA A 82 -7.90 -7.95 2.45
CA ALA A 82 -8.94 -8.78 3.04
C ALA A 82 -8.39 -10.20 3.32
N GLY A 83 -8.16 -10.54 4.59
CA GLY A 83 -7.31 -11.67 5.01
C GLY A 83 -7.73 -13.10 4.60
N ARG A 84 -8.90 -13.31 3.98
CA ARG A 84 -9.40 -14.67 3.65
C ARG A 84 -8.68 -15.30 2.45
N GLY A 85 -8.46 -14.56 1.36
CA GLY A 85 -7.80 -15.08 0.14
C GLY A 85 -6.32 -15.44 0.33
N PHE A 86 -5.70 -14.94 1.39
CA PHE A 86 -4.29 -15.12 1.71
C PHE A 86 -4.01 -16.19 2.76
N ALA A 87 -5.02 -16.57 3.56
CA ALA A 87 -4.90 -17.62 4.58
C ALA A 87 -4.54 -18.99 3.98
N VAL A 88 -4.94 -19.23 2.73
CA VAL A 88 -4.71 -20.50 2.02
C VAL A 88 -3.45 -20.50 1.14
N ARG A 89 -2.70 -19.39 1.04
CA ARG A 89 -1.53 -19.25 0.14
C ARG A 89 -0.29 -18.72 0.85
N LYS A 90 0.38 -19.60 1.60
CA LYS A 90 1.61 -19.27 2.36
C LYS A 90 2.73 -18.66 1.51
N GLN A 91 2.96 -19.15 0.29
CA GLN A 91 4.02 -18.62 -0.59
C GLN A 91 3.74 -17.18 -1.03
N ASP A 92 2.48 -16.91 -1.37
CA ASP A 92 1.98 -15.61 -1.77
C ASP A 92 2.10 -14.60 -0.62
N MET A 93 1.75 -15.03 0.60
CA MET A 93 1.99 -14.22 1.80
C MET A 93 3.47 -13.96 2.08
N ARG A 94 4.34 -14.95 1.88
CA ARG A 94 5.80 -14.76 2.04
C ARG A 94 6.31 -13.70 1.06
N LYS A 95 5.89 -13.75 -0.20
CA LYS A 95 6.26 -12.73 -1.20
C LYS A 95 5.79 -11.34 -0.80
N LEU A 96 4.57 -11.24 -0.29
CA LEU A 96 3.98 -9.99 0.17
C LEU A 96 4.76 -9.37 1.34
N LEU A 97 5.06 -10.19 2.35
CA LEU A 97 5.84 -9.77 3.53
C LEU A 97 7.25 -9.32 3.13
N LEU A 98 7.90 -10.03 2.21
CA LEU A 98 9.23 -9.64 1.71
C LEU A 98 9.18 -8.32 0.92
N ALA A 99 8.20 -8.17 0.02
CA ALA A 99 8.07 -6.96 -0.81
C ALA A 99 7.75 -5.70 0.03
N THR A 100 6.98 -5.85 1.10
CA THR A 100 6.54 -4.74 1.96
C THR A 100 7.36 -4.61 3.25
N GLN A 101 8.41 -5.41 3.44
CA GLN A 101 9.16 -5.49 4.70
C GLN A 101 8.25 -5.70 5.93
N GLY A 102 7.24 -6.54 5.76
CA GLY A 102 6.26 -6.87 6.80
C GLY A 102 5.13 -5.85 6.99
N LYS A 103 5.07 -4.77 6.19
CA LYS A 103 4.00 -3.74 6.28
C LYS A 103 2.71 -4.21 5.58
N VAL A 104 2.14 -5.30 6.08
CA VAL A 104 0.88 -5.87 5.63
C VAL A 104 -0.16 -5.75 6.74
N PHE A 105 -1.30 -5.16 6.41
CA PHE A 105 -2.40 -4.94 7.34
C PHE A 105 -3.68 -5.57 6.81
N THR A 106 -4.52 -6.03 7.73
CA THR A 106 -5.87 -6.52 7.42
C THR A 106 -6.90 -5.56 8.01
N LEU A 107 -8.18 -5.75 7.71
CA LEU A 107 -9.25 -5.01 8.39
C LEU A 107 -9.16 -5.08 9.93
N ARG A 108 -8.64 -6.19 10.48
CA ARG A 108 -8.48 -6.39 11.93
C ARG A 108 -7.26 -5.69 12.54
N THR A 109 -6.34 -5.21 11.71
CA THR A 109 -5.09 -4.57 12.16
C THR A 109 -4.91 -3.18 11.58
N LEU A 110 -5.94 -2.65 10.91
CA LEU A 110 -5.88 -1.36 10.23
C LEU A 110 -5.77 -0.18 11.21
N ASP A 111 -6.26 -0.35 12.44
CA ASP A 111 -6.05 0.56 13.57
C ASP A 111 -4.55 0.77 13.89
N LYS A 112 -3.72 -0.24 13.64
CA LYS A 112 -2.27 -0.22 13.88
C LYS A 112 -1.45 0.31 12.70
N LEU A 113 -2.11 0.69 11.60
CA LEU A 113 -1.47 1.07 10.35
C LEU A 113 -0.44 2.19 10.56
N VAL A 114 -0.81 3.24 11.31
CA VAL A 114 0.04 4.43 11.46
C VAL A 114 1.22 4.17 12.39
N ASP A 115 0.99 3.53 13.54
CA ASP A 115 2.03 3.35 14.56
C ASP A 115 3.16 2.40 14.11
N TYR A 116 2.83 1.43 13.26
CA TYR A 116 3.78 0.42 12.77
C TYR A 116 4.36 0.74 11.39
N THR A 117 4.16 1.94 10.85
CA THR A 117 4.72 2.38 9.56
C THR A 117 5.37 3.75 9.67
N SER A 118 5.94 4.26 8.58
CA SER A 118 6.46 5.63 8.54
C SER A 118 5.34 6.68 8.46
N LEU A 119 4.07 6.27 8.39
CA LEU A 119 2.93 7.20 8.38
C LEU A 119 2.88 8.09 9.62
N LYS A 120 3.38 7.60 10.78
CA LYS A 120 3.47 8.39 12.01
C LYS A 120 4.30 9.67 11.88
N GLU A 121 5.23 9.71 10.93
CA GLU A 121 6.07 10.90 10.65
C GLU A 121 5.29 12.01 9.93
N PHE A 122 4.09 11.70 9.43
CA PHE A 122 3.22 12.61 8.68
C PHE A 122 1.98 13.07 9.45
N ARG A 123 1.88 12.73 10.75
CA ARG A 123 0.80 13.25 11.61
C ARG A 123 0.93 14.77 11.73
N CYS A 124 -0.12 15.50 11.39
CA CYS A 124 -0.26 16.90 11.78
C CYS A 124 -0.81 16.95 13.21
N HIS A 125 -0.03 17.48 14.15
CA HIS A 125 -0.46 17.80 15.51
C HIS A 125 -0.98 19.23 15.59
#